data_AF-A0A2N1SAY0-F1
#
_entry.id   AF-A0A2N1SAY0-F1
#
_cell.length_a   1.000
_cell.length_b   1.000
_cell.length_c   1.000
_cell.angle_alpha   90.00
_cell.angle_beta   90.00
_cell.angle_gamma   90.00
#
_symmetry.space_group_name_H-M   'P 1'
#
loop_
_entity.id
_entity.type
_entity.pdbx_description
1 polymer ?
#
loop_
_entity_poly.entity_id
_entity_poly.type
_entity_poly.pdbx_seq_one_letter_code
_entity_poly.pdbx_strand_id
1 'polypeptide(L)'
;MRRTTMIALAVAIAITMTGCDALDAMLNFNMFASLAAVDAKEIADADAATLVELSDSDSFYDTLADDAALKAETLTKIDNAIGASIDSAADQELAVLAANIELQTTPAWDLINNVSSLVTDLINGTTPDASALEDTIRSLVPDSVMSADGSINEVAFVAMIDALVSADGVYRDLGEAVGLDGYASDADINAGEIAQNALIAAMIGAVNPVSGTTGEYLYDLLTNPLAAEPTSAQFSFPIMDSGTDPANYLGNILTAAGISF
;
A
#
# COMPACT_ATOMS: atom_id res chain seq x y z
N MET A 1 -16.92 36.58 42.47
CA MET A 1 -16.34 35.29 42.01
C MET A 1 -16.90 34.02 42.67
N ARG A 2 -17.68 34.07 43.79
CA ARG A 2 -18.29 32.86 44.40
C ARG A 2 -19.69 32.45 43.87
N ARG A 3 -20.38 33.32 43.11
CA ARG A 3 -21.74 33.04 42.61
C ARG A 3 -21.77 32.29 41.27
N THR A 4 -20.85 32.60 40.36
CA THR A 4 -20.75 31.96 39.04
C THR A 4 -20.27 30.50 39.11
N THR A 5 -19.38 30.18 40.05
CA THR A 5 -18.91 28.80 40.29
C THR A 5 -19.99 27.91 40.94
N MET A 6 -20.87 28.47 41.78
CA MET A 6 -21.99 27.72 42.36
C MET A 6 -23.09 27.41 41.32
N ILE A 7 -23.33 28.33 40.37
CA ILE A 7 -24.29 28.13 39.28
C ILE A 7 -23.77 27.08 38.29
N ALA A 8 -22.47 27.12 37.95
CA ALA A 8 -21.86 26.10 37.09
C ALA A 8 -21.91 24.69 37.70
N LEU A 9 -21.70 24.58 39.02
CA LEU A 9 -21.77 23.30 39.72
C LEU A 9 -23.21 22.77 39.84
N ALA A 10 -24.20 23.64 40.04
CA ALA A 10 -25.61 23.26 40.06
C ALA A 10 -26.13 22.84 38.68
N VAL A 11 -25.64 23.46 37.61
CA VAL A 11 -25.94 23.07 36.21
C VAL A 11 -25.28 21.74 35.86
N ALA A 12 -24.03 21.50 36.29
CA ALA A 12 -23.33 20.23 36.08
C ALA A 12 -24.03 19.05 36.79
N ILE A 13 -24.56 19.26 38.00
CA ILE A 13 -25.30 18.23 38.75
C ILE A 13 -26.73 18.03 38.20
N ALA A 14 -27.33 19.06 37.59
CA ALA A 14 -28.62 18.91 36.92
C ALA A 14 -28.51 18.12 35.60
N ILE A 15 -27.39 18.26 34.87
CA ILE A 15 -27.13 17.53 33.62
C ILE A 15 -26.86 16.03 33.87
N THR A 16 -26.34 15.64 35.04
CA THR A 16 -26.07 14.24 35.37
C THR A 16 -27.31 13.42 35.75
N MET A 17 -28.45 14.05 36.04
CA MET A 17 -29.68 13.33 36.44
C MET A 17 -30.73 13.13 35.33
N THR A 18 -30.52 13.71 34.15
CA THR A 18 -31.39 13.51 32.96
C THR A 18 -30.65 12.85 31.79
N GLY A 19 -29.43 12.36 32.02
CA GLY A 19 -28.50 11.95 30.96
C GLY A 19 -28.51 10.47 30.57
N CYS A 20 -29.23 9.57 31.25
CA CYS A 20 -29.15 8.14 30.90
C CYS A 20 -29.83 7.81 29.56
N ASP A 21 -31.00 8.39 29.27
CA ASP A 21 -31.72 8.09 28.02
C ASP A 21 -31.14 8.85 26.80
N ALA A 22 -30.49 9.98 27.04
CA ALA A 22 -29.82 10.75 25.98
C ALA A 22 -28.43 10.18 25.63
N LEU A 23 -27.71 9.60 26.59
CA LEU A 23 -26.42 8.94 26.35
C LEU A 23 -26.61 7.63 25.56
N ASP A 24 -27.66 6.85 25.84
CA ASP A 24 -27.97 5.62 25.09
C ASP A 24 -28.36 5.93 23.63
N ALA A 25 -29.12 7.02 23.39
CA ALA A 25 -29.44 7.47 22.04
C ALA A 25 -28.23 8.05 21.29
N MET A 26 -27.25 8.63 22.00
CA MET A 26 -26.00 9.13 21.41
C MET A 26 -24.96 8.03 21.17
N LEU A 27 -25.01 6.92 21.91
CA LEU A 27 -24.19 5.72 21.69
C LEU A 27 -24.76 4.81 20.60
N ASN A 28 -26.06 4.92 20.31
CA ASN A 28 -26.72 4.19 19.22
C ASN A 28 -26.60 4.90 17.85
N PHE A 29 -26.17 6.18 17.84
CA PHE A 29 -25.60 6.82 16.66
C PHE A 29 -24.10 6.60 16.69
N ASN A 30 -23.63 5.76 15.78
CA ASN A 30 -22.29 5.19 15.75
C ASN A 30 -21.22 6.24 15.35
N MET A 31 -21.14 7.36 16.07
CA MET A 31 -20.08 8.37 15.90
C MET A 31 -18.71 7.87 16.38
N PHE A 32 -18.66 6.66 16.96
CA PHE A 32 -17.45 5.94 17.34
C PHE A 32 -17.19 4.70 16.46
N ALA A 33 -18.06 4.34 15.50
CA ALA A 33 -17.72 3.28 14.54
C ALA A 33 -16.57 3.68 13.63
N SER A 34 -16.49 4.97 13.26
CA SER A 34 -15.31 5.51 12.56
C SER A 34 -14.05 5.57 13.45
N LEU A 35 -14.14 5.15 14.72
CA LEU A 35 -13.05 5.06 15.68
C LEU A 35 -12.83 3.62 16.19
N ALA A 36 -13.71 2.69 15.81
CA ALA A 36 -13.53 1.28 16.11
C ALA A 36 -12.58 0.73 15.03
N ALA A 37 -11.53 0.03 15.48
CA ALA A 37 -10.66 -0.69 14.56
C ALA A 37 -11.51 -1.69 13.78
N VAL A 38 -11.32 -1.74 12.45
CA VAL A 38 -11.93 -2.73 11.57
C VAL A 38 -11.46 -4.10 12.03
N ASP A 39 -12.40 -4.98 12.40
CA ASP A 39 -12.04 -6.29 12.90
C ASP A 39 -12.01 -7.36 11.80
N ALA A 40 -11.33 -8.48 12.07
CA ALA A 40 -11.17 -9.57 11.12
C ALA A 40 -12.51 -10.16 10.62
N LYS A 41 -13.55 -10.11 11.44
CA LYS A 41 -14.88 -10.63 11.09
C LYS A 41 -15.60 -9.67 10.14
N GLU A 42 -15.47 -8.37 10.35
CA GLU A 42 -16.01 -7.35 9.44
C GLU A 42 -15.40 -7.49 8.03
N ILE A 43 -14.08 -7.69 7.94
CA ILE A 43 -13.40 -7.95 6.65
C ILE A 43 -13.87 -9.26 6.01
N ALA A 44 -13.98 -10.33 6.81
CA ALA A 44 -14.40 -11.64 6.31
C ALA A 44 -15.84 -11.62 5.76
N ASP A 45 -16.74 -10.91 6.43
CA ASP A 45 -18.17 -10.83 6.06
C ASP A 45 -18.46 -9.77 4.97
N ALA A 46 -17.54 -8.81 4.74
CA ALA A 46 -17.69 -7.74 3.75
C ALA A 46 -17.76 -8.26 2.30
N ASP A 47 -18.55 -7.59 1.46
CA ASP A 47 -18.48 -7.75 0.00
C ASP A 47 -17.37 -6.87 -0.60
N ALA A 48 -17.12 -6.99 -1.91
CA ALA A 48 -16.03 -6.28 -2.57
C ALA A 48 -16.15 -4.75 -2.47
N ALA A 49 -17.36 -4.20 -2.60
CA ALA A 49 -17.58 -2.76 -2.46
C ALA A 49 -17.33 -2.29 -1.01
N THR A 50 -17.81 -3.06 -0.04
CA THR A 50 -17.58 -2.78 1.38
C THR A 50 -16.09 -2.85 1.74
N LEU A 51 -15.32 -3.74 1.11
CA LEU A 51 -13.87 -3.80 1.31
C LEU A 51 -13.16 -2.51 0.89
N VAL A 52 -13.61 -1.84 -0.17
CA VAL A 52 -13.08 -0.52 -0.57
C VAL A 52 -13.34 0.50 0.54
N GLU A 53 -14.55 0.56 1.09
CA GLU A 53 -14.88 1.47 2.19
C GLU A 53 -14.09 1.17 3.48
N LEU A 54 -13.90 -0.11 3.81
CA LEU A 54 -13.13 -0.51 4.99
C LEU A 54 -11.65 -0.17 4.86
N SER A 55 -11.12 -0.15 3.63
CA SER A 55 -9.71 0.13 3.34
C SER A 55 -9.28 1.57 3.65
N ASP A 56 -10.23 2.48 3.87
CA ASP A 56 -9.96 3.84 4.34
C ASP A 56 -9.44 3.89 5.78
N SER A 57 -9.53 2.78 6.52
CA SER A 57 -9.02 2.66 7.89
C SER A 57 -7.66 1.99 7.94
N ASP A 58 -6.67 2.62 8.58
CA ASP A 58 -5.35 2.00 8.83
C ASP A 58 -5.47 0.61 9.48
N SER A 59 -6.44 0.43 10.37
CA SER A 59 -6.68 -0.84 11.08
C SER A 59 -7.12 -2.00 10.18
N PHE A 60 -7.60 -1.72 8.97
CA PHE A 60 -7.89 -2.74 7.97
C PHE A 60 -6.61 -3.48 7.55
N TYR A 61 -5.56 -2.72 7.22
CA TYR A 61 -4.29 -3.29 6.78
C TYR A 61 -3.55 -3.96 7.93
N ASP A 62 -3.58 -3.38 9.14
CA ASP A 62 -3.02 -4.01 10.35
C ASP A 62 -3.67 -5.38 10.60
N THR A 63 -5.00 -5.45 10.51
CA THR A 63 -5.75 -6.70 10.72
C THR A 63 -5.42 -7.75 9.66
N LEU A 64 -5.24 -7.36 8.39
CA LEU A 64 -4.82 -8.27 7.32
C LEU A 64 -3.35 -8.70 7.46
N ALA A 65 -2.47 -7.84 7.95
CA ALA A 65 -1.07 -8.15 8.21
C ALA A 65 -0.92 -9.22 9.30
N ASP A 66 -1.78 -9.18 10.32
CA ASP A 66 -1.81 -10.14 11.43
C ASP A 66 -2.45 -11.50 11.06
N ASP A 67 -3.22 -11.58 9.98
CA ASP A 67 -3.90 -12.80 9.53
C ASP A 67 -3.70 -13.07 8.02
N ALA A 68 -2.65 -13.84 7.71
CA ALA A 68 -2.33 -14.24 6.34
C ALA A 68 -3.42 -15.05 5.63
N ALA A 69 -4.26 -15.79 6.37
CA ALA A 69 -5.35 -16.56 5.77
C ALA A 69 -6.49 -15.62 5.36
N LEU A 70 -6.84 -14.66 6.22
CA LEU A 70 -7.80 -13.62 5.91
C LEU A 70 -7.34 -12.75 4.75
N LYS A 71 -6.06 -12.34 4.72
CA LYS A 71 -5.48 -11.62 3.56
C LYS A 71 -5.69 -12.38 2.26
N ALA A 72 -5.35 -13.67 2.23
CA ALA A 72 -5.52 -14.49 1.04
C ALA A 72 -6.99 -14.64 0.61
N GLU A 73 -7.91 -14.79 1.57
CA GLU A 73 -9.35 -14.85 1.28
C GLU A 73 -9.88 -13.52 0.75
N THR A 74 -9.46 -12.39 1.31
CA THR A 74 -9.82 -11.04 0.86
C THR A 74 -9.33 -10.78 -0.55
N LEU A 75 -8.07 -11.08 -0.87
CA LEU A 75 -7.52 -10.96 -2.23
C LEU A 75 -8.27 -11.85 -3.22
N THR A 76 -8.61 -13.08 -2.82
CA THR A 76 -9.44 -13.98 -3.64
C THR A 76 -10.85 -13.42 -3.87
N LYS A 77 -11.44 -12.77 -2.86
CA LYS A 77 -12.76 -12.14 -2.98
C LYS A 77 -12.73 -10.96 -3.96
N ILE A 78 -11.67 -10.17 -3.92
CA ILE A 78 -11.43 -9.06 -4.86
C ILE A 78 -11.24 -9.59 -6.29
N ASP A 79 -10.36 -10.57 -6.48
CA ASP A 79 -10.11 -11.18 -7.79
C ASP A 79 -11.38 -11.76 -8.43
N ASN A 80 -12.20 -12.47 -7.63
CA ASN A 80 -13.49 -12.99 -8.10
C ASN A 80 -14.51 -11.89 -8.45
N ALA A 81 -14.43 -10.72 -7.81
CA ALA A 81 -15.32 -9.60 -8.07
C ALA A 81 -14.93 -8.86 -9.37
N ILE A 82 -13.64 -8.68 -9.62
CA ILE A 82 -13.09 -8.14 -10.88
C ILE A 82 -13.40 -9.11 -12.04
N GLY A 83 -13.17 -10.40 -11.83
CA GLY A 83 -13.39 -11.43 -12.84
C GLY A 83 -12.25 -11.50 -13.86
N ALA A 84 -12.57 -11.64 -15.15
CA ALA A 84 -11.57 -11.93 -16.18
C ALA A 84 -10.93 -10.68 -16.82
N SER A 85 -11.49 -9.50 -16.60
CA SER A 85 -11.05 -8.23 -17.17
C SER A 85 -11.44 -7.08 -16.26
N ILE A 86 -10.58 -6.06 -16.19
CA ILE A 86 -10.85 -4.80 -15.49
C ILE A 86 -11.53 -3.86 -16.50
N ASP A 87 -12.87 -3.79 -16.46
CA ASP A 87 -13.66 -3.08 -17.49
C ASP A 87 -14.40 -1.86 -16.94
N SER A 88 -14.53 -1.73 -15.62
CA SER A 88 -15.29 -0.67 -14.96
C SER A 88 -14.48 0.10 -13.92
N ALA A 89 -14.98 1.26 -13.50
CA ALA A 89 -14.39 2.04 -12.41
C ALA A 89 -14.27 1.22 -11.11
N ALA A 90 -15.30 0.45 -10.77
CA ALA A 90 -15.29 -0.41 -9.59
C ALA A 90 -14.20 -1.50 -9.70
N ASP A 91 -13.97 -2.06 -10.89
CA ASP A 91 -12.91 -3.05 -11.09
C ASP A 91 -11.51 -2.41 -10.94
N GLN A 92 -11.35 -1.17 -11.40
CA GLN A 92 -10.10 -0.41 -11.25
C GLN A 92 -9.82 -0.08 -9.79
N GLU A 93 -10.83 0.35 -9.02
CA GLU A 93 -10.72 0.60 -7.58
C GLU A 93 -10.37 -0.68 -6.81
N LEU A 94 -10.99 -1.80 -7.18
CA LEU A 94 -10.69 -3.10 -6.60
C LEU A 94 -9.27 -3.59 -6.93
N ALA A 95 -8.79 -3.37 -8.15
CA ALA A 95 -7.41 -3.67 -8.52
C ALA A 95 -6.42 -2.81 -7.71
N VAL A 96 -6.71 -1.51 -7.55
CA VAL A 96 -5.92 -0.63 -6.67
C VAL A 96 -5.92 -1.14 -5.23
N LEU A 97 -7.07 -1.55 -4.70
CA LEU A 97 -7.18 -2.12 -3.36
C LEU A 97 -6.34 -3.39 -3.22
N ALA A 98 -6.37 -4.29 -4.21
CA ALA A 98 -5.55 -5.51 -4.19
C ALA A 98 -4.05 -5.18 -4.10
N ALA A 99 -3.58 -4.22 -4.90
CA ALA A 99 -2.19 -3.76 -4.82
C ALA A 99 -1.86 -3.13 -3.45
N ASN A 100 -2.75 -2.29 -2.92
CA ASN A 100 -2.57 -1.68 -1.60
C ASN A 100 -2.54 -2.71 -0.48
N ILE A 101 -3.38 -3.75 -0.54
CA ILE A 101 -3.33 -4.88 0.42
C ILE A 101 -1.96 -5.55 0.36
N GLU A 102 -1.39 -5.81 -0.81
CA GLU A 102 -0.06 -6.41 -0.89
C GLU A 102 1.01 -5.51 -0.26
N LEU A 103 0.98 -4.22 -0.58
CA LEU A 103 2.00 -3.27 -0.14
C LEU A 103 1.89 -2.94 1.37
N GLN A 104 0.69 -2.61 1.86
CA GLN A 104 0.45 -2.09 3.20
C GLN A 104 0.40 -3.17 4.29
N THR A 105 0.19 -4.44 3.92
CA THR A 105 0.25 -5.56 4.89
C THR A 105 1.67 -6.09 5.09
N THR A 106 2.68 -5.47 4.48
CA THR A 106 4.08 -5.86 4.56
C THR A 106 4.98 -4.64 4.71
N PRO A 107 6.29 -4.81 4.99
CA PRO A 107 7.24 -3.70 4.99
C PRO A 107 7.42 -3.00 3.63
N ALA A 108 6.77 -3.47 2.55
CA ALA A 108 6.85 -2.86 1.23
C ALA A 108 6.35 -1.42 1.22
N TRP A 109 5.31 -1.13 2.01
CA TRP A 109 4.79 0.23 2.15
C TRP A 109 5.81 1.20 2.75
N ASP A 110 6.53 0.77 3.78
CA ASP A 110 7.60 1.57 4.38
C ASP A 110 8.72 1.85 3.36
N LEU A 111 9.10 0.85 2.55
CA LEU A 111 10.10 1.03 1.50
C LEU A 111 9.65 2.07 0.47
N ILE A 112 8.40 1.99 0.00
CA ILE A 112 7.81 2.96 -0.93
C ILE A 112 7.86 4.37 -0.34
N ASN A 113 7.47 4.52 0.92
CA ASN A 113 7.48 5.81 1.60
C ASN A 113 8.90 6.37 1.77
N ASN A 114 9.88 5.51 2.08
CA ASN A 114 11.29 5.90 2.18
C ASN A 114 11.84 6.37 0.82
N VAL A 115 11.56 5.65 -0.26
CA VAL A 115 11.94 6.05 -1.63
C VAL A 115 11.29 7.37 -2.02
N SER A 116 10.01 7.54 -1.69
CA SER A 116 9.24 8.76 -1.99
C SER A 116 9.76 9.97 -1.23
N SER A 117 10.14 9.80 0.04
CA SER A 117 10.80 10.83 0.84
C SER A 117 12.15 11.20 0.23
N LEU A 118 12.96 10.21 -0.16
CA LEU A 118 14.26 10.46 -0.79
C LEU A 118 14.12 11.24 -2.11
N VAL A 119 13.18 10.86 -2.97
CA VAL A 119 12.91 11.58 -4.23
C VAL A 119 12.47 13.02 -3.96
N THR A 120 11.61 13.23 -2.96
CA THR A 120 11.14 14.57 -2.56
C THR A 120 12.30 15.43 -2.05
N ASP A 121 13.19 14.86 -1.23
CA ASP A 121 14.38 15.53 -0.72
C ASP A 121 15.33 15.93 -1.86
N LEU A 122 15.54 15.04 -2.83
CA LEU A 122 16.34 15.32 -4.03
C LEU A 122 15.76 16.46 -4.87
N ILE A 123 14.44 16.46 -5.11
CA ILE A 123 13.75 17.54 -5.84
C ILE A 123 13.87 18.88 -5.11
N ASN A 124 13.82 18.86 -3.78
CA ASN A 124 13.97 20.05 -2.95
C ASN A 124 15.43 20.52 -2.81
N GLY A 125 16.37 19.87 -3.49
CA GLY A 125 17.78 20.26 -3.55
C GLY A 125 18.64 19.70 -2.41
N THR A 126 18.12 18.76 -1.62
CA THR A 126 18.89 18.01 -0.64
C THR A 126 19.60 16.88 -1.36
N THR A 127 20.85 17.11 -1.79
CA THR A 127 21.66 16.05 -2.39
C THR A 127 22.31 15.21 -1.29
N PRO A 128 22.13 13.88 -1.28
CA PRO A 128 22.94 12.99 -0.46
C PRO A 128 24.42 13.22 -0.75
N ASP A 129 25.22 13.29 0.31
CA ASP A 129 26.67 13.29 0.16
C ASP A 129 27.08 11.98 -0.52
N ALA A 130 27.92 12.04 -1.55
CA ALA A 130 28.41 10.85 -2.25
C ALA A 130 29.17 9.90 -1.30
N SER A 131 29.74 10.40 -0.22
CA SER A 131 30.33 9.60 0.86
C SER A 131 29.31 8.96 1.80
N ALA A 132 28.05 9.39 1.74
CA ALA A 132 26.89 8.87 2.48
C ALA A 132 25.91 8.11 1.57
N LEU A 133 26.27 7.80 0.33
CA LEU A 133 25.40 7.06 -0.58
C LEU A 133 25.04 5.68 -0.02
N GLU A 134 25.98 4.99 0.63
CA GLU A 134 25.72 3.72 1.31
C GLU A 134 24.70 3.89 2.45
N ASP A 135 24.84 4.94 3.26
CA ASP A 135 23.90 5.25 4.34
C ASP A 135 22.52 5.66 3.81
N THR A 136 22.49 6.34 2.67
CA THR A 136 21.25 6.73 1.97
C THR A 136 20.52 5.50 1.43
N ILE A 137 21.26 4.55 0.85
CA ILE A 137 20.68 3.28 0.38
C ILE A 137 20.23 2.45 1.59
N ARG A 138 20.98 2.42 2.69
CA ARG A 138 20.53 1.77 3.94
C ARG A 138 19.27 2.41 4.49
N SER A 139 19.11 3.73 4.43
CA SER A 139 17.91 4.40 4.92
C SER A 139 16.64 4.10 4.13
N LEU A 140 16.76 3.48 2.96
CA LEU A 140 15.60 2.99 2.23
C LEU A 140 15.05 1.70 2.84
N VAL A 141 15.93 0.86 3.40
CA VAL A 141 15.57 -0.42 4.01
C VAL A 141 14.78 -0.15 5.30
N PRO A 142 13.51 -0.59 5.41
CA PRO A 142 12.71 -0.37 6.61
C PRO A 142 13.33 -0.98 7.88
N ASP A 143 13.19 -0.31 9.02
CA ASP A 143 13.64 -0.86 10.31
C ASP A 143 12.97 -2.20 10.64
N SER A 144 11.73 -2.41 10.17
CA SER A 144 10.95 -3.63 10.34
C SER A 144 11.57 -4.85 9.63
N VAL A 145 12.45 -4.66 8.64
CA VAL A 145 13.21 -5.74 8.01
C VAL A 145 14.60 -5.95 8.60
N MET A 146 14.92 -5.27 9.70
CA MET A 146 16.20 -5.39 10.40
C MET A 146 16.04 -6.22 11.68
N SER A 147 17.02 -7.09 11.94
CA SER A 147 17.16 -7.84 13.18
C SER A 147 17.79 -6.97 14.28
N ALA A 148 17.64 -7.36 15.54
CA ALA A 148 18.16 -6.62 16.69
C ALA A 148 19.70 -6.45 16.69
N ASP A 149 20.42 -7.28 15.93
CA ASP A 149 21.87 -7.20 15.75
C ASP A 149 22.31 -6.35 14.55
N GLY A 150 21.36 -5.75 13.82
CA GLY A 150 21.59 -4.94 12.63
C GLY A 150 21.77 -5.74 11.34
N SER A 151 21.55 -7.06 11.36
CA SER A 151 21.47 -7.88 10.14
C SER A 151 20.08 -7.80 9.50
N ILE A 152 19.97 -8.09 8.20
CA ILE A 152 18.68 -8.15 7.51
C ILE A 152 17.91 -9.39 8.00
N ASN A 153 16.66 -9.21 8.40
CA ASN A 153 15.73 -10.31 8.66
C ASN A 153 15.25 -10.89 7.32
N GLU A 154 15.75 -12.08 6.98
CA GLU A 154 15.42 -12.77 5.73
C GLU A 154 13.92 -12.87 5.46
N VAL A 155 13.13 -13.30 6.45
CA VAL A 155 11.69 -13.54 6.28
C VAL A 155 10.96 -12.24 5.97
N ALA A 156 11.25 -11.17 6.72
CA ALA A 156 10.63 -9.87 6.52
C ALA A 156 11.08 -9.23 5.20
N PHE A 157 12.35 -9.38 4.83
CA PHE A 157 12.90 -8.88 3.57
C PHE A 157 12.30 -9.59 2.37
N VAL A 158 12.23 -10.92 2.38
CA VAL A 158 11.63 -11.71 1.30
C VAL A 158 10.15 -11.36 1.15
N ALA A 159 9.40 -11.27 2.27
CA ALA A 159 7.99 -10.88 2.23
C ALA A 159 7.78 -9.47 1.66
N MET A 160 8.65 -8.51 2.00
CA MET A 160 8.62 -7.15 1.45
C MET A 160 8.83 -7.15 -0.07
N ILE A 161 9.84 -7.86 -0.56
CA ILE A 161 10.15 -7.91 -1.99
C ILE A 161 9.07 -8.66 -2.77
N ASP A 162 8.61 -9.80 -2.27
CA ASP A 162 7.59 -10.60 -2.94
C ASP A 162 6.23 -9.87 -2.98
N ALA A 163 5.91 -9.05 -1.97
CA ALA A 163 4.75 -8.17 -2.00
C ALA A 163 4.84 -7.09 -3.09
N LEU A 164 6.02 -6.50 -3.32
CA LEU A 164 6.23 -5.55 -4.43
C LEU A 164 6.05 -6.23 -5.80
N VAL A 165 6.50 -7.49 -5.93
CA VAL A 165 6.30 -8.28 -7.16
C VAL A 165 4.82 -8.60 -7.36
N SER A 166 4.10 -8.99 -6.31
CA SER A 166 2.65 -9.22 -6.39
C SER A 166 1.90 -7.95 -6.78
N ALA A 167 2.23 -6.81 -6.17
CA ALA A 167 1.65 -5.51 -6.51
C ALA A 167 1.96 -5.10 -7.95
N ASP A 168 3.18 -5.31 -8.45
CA ASP A 168 3.53 -5.07 -9.86
C ASP A 168 2.68 -5.92 -10.81
N GLY A 169 2.41 -7.18 -10.45
CA GLY A 169 1.48 -8.04 -11.19
C GLY A 169 0.09 -7.43 -11.32
N VAL A 170 -0.45 -6.87 -10.24
CA VAL A 170 -1.75 -6.18 -10.24
C VAL A 170 -1.69 -4.89 -11.05
N TYR A 171 -0.61 -4.10 -10.92
CA TYR A 171 -0.42 -2.88 -11.71
C TYR A 171 -0.26 -3.15 -13.20
N ARG A 172 0.28 -4.32 -13.59
CA ARG A 172 0.29 -4.73 -14.99
C ARG A 172 -1.13 -4.86 -15.53
N ASP A 173 -1.97 -5.61 -14.83
CA ASP A 173 -3.34 -5.86 -15.26
C ASP A 173 -4.15 -4.53 -15.26
N LEU A 174 -3.95 -3.67 -14.25
CA LEU A 174 -4.54 -2.33 -14.21
C LEU A 174 -4.05 -1.44 -15.35
N GLY A 175 -2.75 -1.42 -15.65
CA GLY A 175 -2.17 -0.57 -16.70
C GLY A 175 -2.58 -1.01 -18.12
N GLU A 176 -2.79 -2.30 -18.32
CA GLU A 176 -3.41 -2.83 -19.55
C GLU A 176 -4.86 -2.33 -19.70
N ALA A 177 -5.63 -2.33 -18.61
CA ALA A 177 -7.02 -1.86 -18.59
C ALA A 177 -7.17 -0.35 -18.76
N VAL A 178 -6.31 0.44 -18.11
CA VAL A 178 -6.23 1.90 -18.25
C VAL A 178 -5.91 2.28 -19.71
N GLY A 179 -5.00 1.54 -20.34
CA GLY A 179 -4.67 1.72 -21.74
C GLY A 179 -4.30 3.16 -22.11
N LEU A 180 -4.68 3.58 -23.31
CA LEU A 180 -4.50 4.96 -23.80
C LEU A 180 -5.63 5.91 -23.36
N ASP A 181 -6.74 5.36 -22.87
CA ASP A 181 -7.94 6.12 -22.56
C ASP A 181 -7.90 6.72 -21.14
N GLY A 182 -7.02 6.20 -20.28
CA GLY A 182 -6.86 6.63 -18.90
C GLY A 182 -7.80 5.89 -17.94
N TYR A 183 -7.80 6.33 -16.67
CA TYR A 183 -8.74 5.79 -15.68
C TYR A 183 -10.19 6.08 -16.07
N ALA A 184 -11.10 5.22 -15.64
CA ALA A 184 -12.53 5.44 -15.79
C ALA A 184 -12.93 6.76 -15.10
N SER A 185 -13.83 7.53 -15.72
CA SER A 185 -14.13 8.91 -15.30
C SER A 185 -14.76 9.04 -13.92
N ASP A 186 -15.34 7.95 -13.42
CA ASP A 186 -16.02 7.81 -12.13
C ASP A 186 -15.22 6.98 -11.12
N ALA A 187 -14.00 6.57 -11.45
CA ALA A 187 -13.11 5.88 -10.51
C ALA A 187 -12.53 6.87 -9.49
N ASP A 188 -12.67 6.56 -8.20
CA ASP A 188 -12.06 7.32 -7.10
C ASP A 188 -10.63 6.85 -6.85
N ILE A 189 -9.71 7.24 -7.75
CA ILE A 189 -8.31 6.79 -7.73
C ILE A 189 -7.36 7.99 -7.70
N ASN A 190 -6.40 7.95 -6.77
CA ASN A 190 -5.27 8.88 -6.74
C ASN A 190 -4.20 8.47 -7.77
N ALA A 191 -4.38 8.88 -9.03
CA ALA A 191 -3.49 8.49 -10.14
C ALA A 191 -1.99 8.76 -9.87
N GLY A 192 -1.65 9.82 -9.13
CA GLY A 192 -0.26 10.14 -8.80
C GLY A 192 0.38 9.16 -7.83
N GLU A 193 -0.35 8.75 -6.80
CA GLU A 193 0.07 7.72 -5.85
C GLU A 193 0.20 6.35 -6.53
N ILE A 194 -0.78 5.99 -7.38
CA ILE A 194 -0.72 4.73 -8.15
C ILE A 194 0.49 4.71 -9.09
N ALA A 195 0.78 5.82 -9.78
CA ALA A 195 1.98 5.93 -10.61
C ALA A 195 3.28 5.75 -9.82
N GLN A 196 3.37 6.32 -8.62
CA GLN A 196 4.53 6.17 -7.75
C GLN A 196 4.72 4.72 -7.29
N ASN A 197 3.65 4.11 -6.78
CA ASN A 197 3.68 2.74 -6.27
C ASN A 197 3.99 1.76 -7.42
N ALA A 198 3.35 1.93 -8.58
CA ALA A 198 3.59 1.10 -9.76
C ALA A 198 5.02 1.23 -10.28
N LEU A 199 5.61 2.44 -10.28
CA LEU A 199 6.99 2.63 -10.69
C LEU A 199 7.97 1.88 -9.78
N ILE A 200 7.79 1.98 -8.46
CA ILE A 200 8.66 1.31 -7.47
C ILE A 200 8.46 -0.21 -7.55
N ALA A 201 7.22 -0.68 -7.64
CA ALA A 201 6.90 -2.09 -7.81
C ALA A 201 7.53 -2.65 -9.10
N ALA A 202 7.40 -1.94 -10.23
CA ALA A 202 7.99 -2.33 -11.52
C ALA A 202 9.52 -2.39 -11.51
N MET A 203 10.20 -1.57 -10.70
CA MET A 203 11.66 -1.70 -10.52
C MET A 203 12.05 -3.03 -9.90
N ILE A 204 11.23 -3.57 -9.01
CA ILE A 204 11.43 -4.88 -8.39
C ILE A 204 10.90 -6.00 -9.30
N GLY A 205 9.73 -5.83 -9.90
CA GLY A 205 9.12 -6.78 -10.86
C GLY A 205 9.95 -6.99 -12.12
N ALA A 206 10.79 -6.02 -12.51
CA ALA A 206 11.74 -6.14 -13.60
C ALA A 206 12.87 -7.15 -13.35
N VAL A 207 13.06 -7.58 -12.09
CA VAL A 207 14.09 -8.56 -11.72
C VAL A 207 13.62 -9.97 -12.10
N ASN A 208 14.37 -10.62 -12.98
CA ASN A 208 14.19 -12.01 -13.35
C ASN A 208 15.17 -12.87 -12.51
N PRO A 209 14.72 -13.52 -11.42
CA PRO A 209 15.61 -14.29 -10.56
C PRO A 209 16.18 -15.51 -11.28
N VAL A 210 17.43 -15.86 -10.98
CA VAL A 210 18.07 -17.07 -11.53
C VAL A 210 17.49 -18.34 -10.89
N SER A 211 17.07 -18.23 -9.63
CA SER A 211 16.44 -19.29 -8.84
C SER A 211 15.65 -18.68 -7.69
N GLY A 212 14.61 -19.38 -7.22
CA GLY A 212 13.79 -18.93 -6.09
C GLY A 212 12.82 -17.81 -6.47
N THR A 213 12.22 -17.19 -5.47
CA THR A 213 11.46 -15.94 -5.63
C THR A 213 12.40 -14.75 -5.84
N THR A 214 11.87 -13.62 -6.28
CA THR A 214 12.66 -12.39 -6.40
C THR A 214 13.21 -11.97 -5.04
N GLY A 215 12.44 -12.10 -3.96
CA GLY A 215 12.91 -11.84 -2.59
C GLY A 215 14.08 -12.72 -2.18
N GLU A 216 13.98 -14.04 -2.38
CA GLU A 216 15.05 -14.98 -2.07
C GLU A 216 16.33 -14.67 -2.86
N TYR A 217 16.19 -14.37 -4.15
CA TYR A 217 17.31 -14.02 -5.03
C TYR A 217 18.00 -12.72 -4.61
N LEU A 218 17.26 -11.65 -4.33
CA LEU A 218 17.82 -10.39 -3.89
C LEU A 218 18.47 -10.51 -2.50
N TYR A 219 17.90 -11.32 -1.60
CA TYR A 219 18.50 -11.58 -0.30
C TYR A 219 19.84 -12.33 -0.41
N ASP A 220 19.92 -13.34 -1.28
CA ASP A 220 21.18 -14.06 -1.55
C ASP A 220 22.25 -13.11 -2.10
N LEU A 221 21.91 -12.23 -3.05
CA LEU A 221 22.84 -11.23 -3.59
C LEU A 221 23.41 -10.29 -2.50
N LEU A 222 22.60 -9.95 -1.49
CA LEU A 222 23.01 -9.04 -0.41
C LEU A 222 23.86 -9.72 0.65
N THR A 223 23.62 -11.01 0.91
CA THR A 223 24.14 -11.69 2.11
C THR A 223 25.18 -12.76 1.79
N ASN A 224 25.17 -13.31 0.58
CA ASN A 224 26.08 -14.36 0.15
C ASN A 224 27.24 -13.77 -0.67
N PRO A 225 28.46 -13.72 -0.12
CA PRO A 225 29.62 -13.17 -0.83
C PRO A 225 30.07 -14.00 -2.04
N LEU A 226 29.48 -15.18 -2.24
CA LEU A 226 29.74 -16.07 -3.38
C LEU A 226 28.63 -16.01 -4.43
N ALA A 227 27.58 -15.20 -4.22
CA ALA A 227 26.52 -15.03 -5.20
C ALA A 227 27.08 -14.49 -6.52
N ALA A 228 26.60 -15.04 -7.63
CA ALA A 228 27.03 -14.59 -8.95
C ALA A 228 26.50 -13.18 -9.22
N GLU A 229 27.34 -12.30 -9.75
CA GLU A 229 26.91 -10.95 -10.11
C GLU A 229 25.75 -10.98 -11.12
N PRO A 230 24.71 -10.14 -10.94
CA PRO A 230 23.64 -10.00 -11.90
C PRO A 230 24.17 -9.54 -13.26
N THR A 231 23.60 -10.08 -14.34
CA THR A 231 23.85 -9.60 -15.70
C THR A 231 22.63 -8.81 -16.19
N SER A 232 22.78 -8.10 -17.31
CA SER A 232 21.67 -7.37 -17.92
C SER A 232 20.49 -8.26 -18.31
N ALA A 233 20.69 -9.57 -18.47
CA ALA A 233 19.61 -10.50 -18.77
C ALA A 233 18.65 -10.71 -17.59
N GLN A 234 19.07 -10.40 -16.36
CA GLN A 234 18.22 -10.48 -15.16
C GLN A 234 17.35 -9.24 -14.95
N PHE A 235 17.41 -8.23 -15.83
CA PHE A 235 16.63 -7.01 -15.71
C PHE A 235 15.86 -6.74 -17.00
N SER A 236 14.53 -6.76 -16.90
CA SER A 236 13.62 -6.45 -18.00
C SER A 236 12.62 -5.41 -17.55
N PHE A 237 13.04 -4.14 -17.59
CA PHE A 237 12.17 -3.03 -17.19
C PHE A 237 11.05 -2.81 -18.21
N PRO A 238 9.81 -2.54 -17.76
CA PRO A 238 8.69 -2.26 -18.67
C PRO A 238 8.88 -0.95 -19.45
N ILE A 239 8.09 -0.80 -20.51
CA ILE A 239 8.11 0.39 -21.35
C ILE A 239 7.38 1.53 -20.63
N MET A 240 8.06 2.68 -20.50
CA MET A 240 7.51 3.87 -19.84
C MET A 240 6.69 4.79 -20.78
N ASP A 241 6.72 4.52 -22.09
CA ASP A 241 5.84 5.17 -23.05
C ASP A 241 4.46 4.49 -23.01
N SER A 242 3.38 5.27 -23.14
CA SER A 242 2.03 4.73 -23.28
C SER A 242 1.86 3.95 -24.58
N GLY A 243 1.08 2.88 -24.56
CA GLY A 243 0.85 2.05 -25.74
C GLY A 243 -0.12 0.90 -25.51
N THR A 244 -0.32 0.10 -26.55
CA THR A 244 -1.23 -1.04 -26.54
C THR A 244 -0.50 -2.39 -26.38
N ASP A 245 0.83 -2.39 -26.27
CA ASP A 245 1.58 -3.61 -25.93
C ASP A 245 1.42 -3.86 -24.42
N PRO A 246 1.22 -5.10 -23.96
CA PRO A 246 1.26 -5.45 -22.54
C PRO A 246 2.49 -4.88 -21.80
N ALA A 247 3.64 -4.76 -22.47
CA ALA A 247 4.84 -4.15 -21.89
C ALA A 247 4.70 -2.63 -21.60
N ASN A 248 3.68 -1.96 -22.12
CA ASN A 248 3.38 -0.53 -21.89
C ASN A 248 2.55 -0.26 -20.64
N TYR A 249 2.17 -1.28 -19.83
CA TYR A 249 1.30 -1.08 -18.67
C TYR A 249 1.75 0.08 -17.76
N LEU A 250 3.06 0.17 -17.50
CA LEU A 250 3.63 1.22 -16.67
C LEU A 250 3.50 2.59 -17.35
N GLY A 251 3.79 2.68 -18.65
CA GLY A 251 3.60 3.92 -19.42
C GLY A 251 2.14 4.40 -19.48
N ASN A 252 1.18 3.48 -19.50
CA ASN A 252 -0.25 3.80 -19.44
C ASN A 252 -0.63 4.39 -18.07
N ILE A 253 -0.20 3.77 -16.97
CA ILE A 253 -0.41 4.30 -15.61
C ILE A 253 0.25 5.68 -15.44
N LEU A 254 1.50 5.84 -15.87
CA LEU A 254 2.24 7.10 -15.77
C LEU A 254 1.56 8.21 -16.59
N THR A 255 1.13 7.90 -17.81
CA THR A 255 0.43 8.85 -18.68
C THR A 255 -0.92 9.25 -18.10
N ALA A 256 -1.66 8.31 -17.51
CA ALA A 256 -2.92 8.59 -16.80
C ALA A 256 -2.72 9.51 -15.58
N ALA A 257 -1.54 9.48 -14.95
CA ALA A 257 -1.13 10.42 -13.90
C ALA A 257 -0.60 11.77 -14.44
N GLY A 258 -0.56 11.97 -15.76
CA GLY A 258 -0.03 13.18 -16.40
C GLY A 258 1.50 13.21 -16.53
N ILE A 259 2.18 12.07 -16.39
CA ILE A 259 3.62 11.90 -16.53
C ILE A 259 3.90 11.30 -17.92
N SER A 260 4.54 12.06 -18.80
CA SER A 260 4.90 11.63 -20.15
C SER A 260 6.40 11.75 -20.41
N PHE A 261 6.97 10.79 -21.13
CA PHE A 261 8.40 10.75 -21.50
C PHE A 261 8.64 11.08 -22.99
#